data_AF-A0A1G2YD24-F1
#
_entry.id   AF-A0A1G2YD24-F1
#
_cell.length_a   1.000
_cell.length_b   1.000
_cell.length_c   1.000
_cell.angle_alpha   90.00
_cell.angle_beta   90.00
_cell.angle_gamma   90.00
#
_symmetry.space_group_name_H-M   'P 1'
#
loop_
_entity.id
_entity.type
_entity.pdbx_description
1 polymer ?
#
loop_
_entity_poly.entity_id
_entity_poly.type
_entity_poly.pdbx_seq_one_letter_code
_entity_poly.pdbx_strand_id
1 'polypeptide(L)' 'MSTEPTPLDKALAKVCELCPVCLHARYHQKGVVFDFVKNIEQDICPFCKAYERVHGQKAHEKRG' A
#
# COMPACT_ATOMS: atom_id res chain seq x y z
N MET A 1 6.34 -14.00 13.86
CA MET A 1 7.17 -12.88 14.35
C MET A 1 6.38 -11.60 14.13
N SER A 2 5.76 -11.07 15.18
CA SER A 2 5.05 -9.79 15.14
C SER A 2 6.09 -8.69 14.93
N THR A 3 6.24 -8.25 13.68
CA THR A 3 7.18 -7.20 13.32
C THR A 3 6.48 -5.89 13.62
N GLU A 4 6.70 -5.34 14.81
CA GLU A 4 6.22 -3.99 15.12
C GLU A 4 6.73 -3.01 14.05
N PRO A 5 5.86 -2.15 13.49
CA PRO A 5 6.25 -1.25 12.43
C PRO A 5 7.29 -0.24 12.94
N THR A 6 8.45 -0.22 12.28
CA THR A 6 9.55 0.69 12.61
C THR A 6 9.20 2.13 12.22
N PRO A 7 9.93 3.15 12.72
CA PRO A 7 9.76 4.53 12.28
C PRO A 7 9.91 4.69 10.76
N LEU A 8 10.77 3.88 10.15
CA LEU A 8 10.98 3.84 8.70
C LEU A 8 9.75 3.26 7.98
N ASP A 9 9.15 2.18 8.49
CA ASP A 9 7.91 1.64 7.95
C ASP A 9 6.78 2.68 7.99
N LYS A 10 6.66 3.45 9.08
CA LYS A 10 5.67 4.53 9.20
C LYS A 10 5.90 5.65 8.18
N ALA A 11 7.16 6.03 7.92
CA ALA A 11 7.49 7.03 6.91
C ALA A 11 7.16 6.51 5.49
N LEU A 12 7.54 5.28 5.18
CA LEU A 12 7.24 4.64 3.89
C LEU A 12 5.73 4.45 3.68
N ALA A 13 4.98 4.11 4.73
CA ALA A 13 3.53 4.01 4.68
C ALA A 13 2.89 5.36 4.33
N LYS A 14 3.36 6.48 4.93
CA LYS A 14 2.91 7.83 4.55
C LYS A 14 3.22 8.18 3.09
N VAL A 15 4.36 7.73 2.57
CA VAL A 15 4.67 7.89 1.13
C VAL A 15 3.69 7.08 0.28
N CYS A 16 3.36 5.85 0.71
CA CYS A 16 2.35 5.03 0.04
C CYS A 16 0.96 5.70 0.00
N GLU A 17 0.58 6.42 1.06
CA GLU A 17 -0.67 7.19 1.11
C GLU A 17 -0.70 8.36 0.11
N LEU A 18 0.46 8.92 -0.21
CA LEU A 18 0.61 10.02 -1.16
C LEU A 18 0.94 9.53 -2.57
N CYS A 19 1.14 8.23 -2.77
CA CYS A 19 1.47 7.66 -4.07
C CYS A 19 0.26 7.81 -5.01
N PRO A 20 0.37 8.54 -6.13
CA PRO A 20 -0.76 8.79 -7.02
C PRO A 20 -1.32 7.51 -7.63
N VAL A 21 -0.46 6.50 -7.85
CA VAL A 21 -0.86 5.18 -8.35
C VAL A 21 -1.70 4.42 -7.30
N CYS A 22 -1.24 4.38 -6.05
CA CYS A 22 -1.97 3.72 -4.97
C CYS A 22 -3.28 4.45 -4.62
N LEU A 23 -3.26 5.79 -4.62
CA LEU A 23 -4.45 6.64 -4.46
C LEU A 23 -5.48 6.38 -5.56
N HIS A 24 -5.03 6.34 -6.82
CA HIS A 24 -5.91 6.08 -7.95
C HIS A 24 -6.49 4.66 -7.89
N ALA A 25 -5.66 3.66 -7.61
CA ALA A 25 -6.11 2.28 -7.42
C ALA A 25 -7.12 2.15 -6.28
N ARG A 26 -6.87 2.81 -5.14
CA ARG A 26 -7.77 2.84 -3.97
C ARG A 26 -9.09 3.55 -4.26
N TYR A 27 -9.07 4.63 -5.03
CA TYR A 27 -10.28 5.40 -5.35
C TYR A 27 -11.16 4.69 -6.37
N HIS A 28 -10.56 4.18 -7.45
CA HIS A 28 -11.32 3.54 -8.52
C HIS A 28 -11.70 2.10 -8.19
N GLN A 29 -10.84 1.35 -7.48
CA GLN A 29 -11.00 -0.07 -7.14
C GLN A 29 -11.37 -1.00 -8.31
N LYS A 30 -11.18 -0.53 -9.55
CA LYS A 30 -11.51 -1.22 -10.78
C LYS A 30 -10.63 -0.72 -11.92
N GLY A 31 -10.29 -1.61 -12.85
CA GLY A 31 -9.55 -1.29 -14.06
C GLY A 31 -8.05 -1.61 -13.98
N VAL A 32 -7.36 -1.36 -15.08
CA VAL A 32 -5.98 -1.81 -15.34
C VAL A 32 -4.98 -1.33 -14.27
N VAL A 33 -5.15 -0.12 -13.73
CA VAL A 33 -4.29 0.40 -12.66
C VAL A 33 -4.50 -0.34 -11.34
N PHE A 34 -5.74 -0.72 -11.03
CA PHE A 34 -6.04 -1.53 -9.84
C PHE A 34 -5.43 -2.92 -9.97
N ASP A 35 -5.60 -3.57 -11.12
CA ASP A 35 -4.98 -4.88 -11.39
C ASP A 35 -3.45 -4.79 -11.38
N PHE A 36 -2.86 -3.71 -11.88
CA PHE A 36 -1.42 -3.49 -11.83
C PHE A 36 -0.91 -3.40 -10.38
N VAL A 37 -1.55 -2.58 -9.53
CA VAL A 37 -1.17 -2.45 -8.11
C VAL A 37 -1.42 -3.75 -7.34
N LYS A 38 -2.49 -4.48 -7.68
CA LYS A 38 -2.78 -5.81 -7.14
C LYS A 38 -1.72 -6.85 -7.52
N ASN A 39 -1.13 -6.76 -8.70
CA ASN A 39 -0.04 -7.66 -9.13
C ASN A 39 1.35 -7.21 -8.66
N ILE A 40 1.56 -5.92 -8.37
CA ILE A 40 2.83 -5.35 -7.85
C ILE A 40 2.97 -5.45 -6.31
N GLU A 41 2.02 -6.07 -5.64
CA GLU A 41 2.00 -6.15 -4.17
C GLU A 41 3.31 -6.64 -3.53
N GLN A 42 3.50 -6.22 -2.26
CA GLN A 42 4.44 -6.62 -1.19
C GLN A 42 5.90 -6.96 -1.55
N ASP A 43 6.14 -7.73 -2.61
CA ASP A 43 7.44 -8.15 -3.11
C ASP A 43 8.09 -7.13 -4.05
N ILE A 44 7.30 -6.34 -4.81
CA ILE A 44 7.86 -5.36 -5.76
C ILE A 44 7.93 -3.96 -5.14
N CYS A 45 6.86 -3.51 -4.48
CA CYS A 45 6.80 -2.16 -3.92
C CYS A 45 7.08 -2.14 -2.40
N PRO A 46 8.23 -1.57 -1.96
CA PRO A 46 8.55 -1.49 -0.54
C PRO A 46 7.57 -0.59 0.25
N PHE A 47 6.96 0.39 -0.41
CA PHE A 47 5.97 1.28 0.22
C PHE A 47 4.66 0.54 0.53
N CYS A 48 4.17 -0.29 -0.40
CA CYS A 48 2.99 -1.12 -0.17
C CYS A 48 3.23 -2.12 0.97
N LYS A 49 4.44 -2.69 1.05
CA LYS A 49 4.87 -3.57 2.13
C LYS A 49 4.86 -2.90 3.49
N ALA A 50 5.45 -1.71 3.57
CA ALA A 50 5.44 -0.90 4.77
C ALA A 50 4.02 -0.49 5.18
N TYR A 51 3.19 -0.11 4.21
CA TYR A 51 1.80 0.24 4.45
C TYR A 51 1.00 -0.92 5.06
N GLU A 52 1.13 -2.14 4.52
CA GLU A 52 0.46 -3.33 5.07
C GLU A 52 0.94 -3.67 6.48
N ARG A 53 2.25 -3.51 6.77
CA ARG A 53 2.78 -3.70 8.13
C ARG A 53 2.26 -2.68 9.13
N VAL A 54 2.07 -1.43 8.71
CA VAL A 54 1.62 -0.33 9.57
C VAL A 54 0.11 -0.35 9.78
N HIS A 55 -0.65 -0.60 8.72
CA HIS A 55 -2.12 -0.50 8.75
C HIS A 55 -2.83 -1.86 8.82
N GLY A 56 -2.13 -2.97 8.59
CA GLY A 56 -2.73 -4.31 8.54
C GLY A 56 -3.65 -4.54 7.34
N GLN A 57 -3.61 -3.67 6.32
CA GLN A 57 -4.47 -3.69 5.15
C GLN A 57 -3.66 -3.46 3.88
N LYS A 58 -4.13 -3.97 2.73
CA LYS A 58 -3.42 -3.75 1.46
C LYS A 58 -3.50 -2.29 1.05
N ALA A 59 -2.45 -1.80 0.39
CA ALA A 59 -2.37 -0.42 -0.08
C ALA A 59 -3.50 -0.04 -1.07
N HIS A 60 -4.02 -1.02 -1.81
CA HIS A 60 -5.10 -0.84 -2.80
C HIS A 60 -6.51 -1.02 -2.23
N GLU A 61 -6.65 -1.52 -1.00
CA GLU A 61 -7.95 -1.71 -0.37
C GLU A 61 -8.59 -0.36 -0.02
N LYS A 62 -9.93 -0.27 -0.12
CA LYS A 62 -10.65 0.92 0.32
C LYS A 62 -10.44 1.07 1.82
N ARG A 63 -10.09 2.29 2.25
CA ARG A 63 -10.33 2.67 3.64
C ARG A 63 -11.84 2.86 3.77
N GLY A 64 -12.47 2.06 4.64
CA GLY A 64 -13.86 2.24 5.04
C GLY A 64 -14.05 3.55 5.78
#